data_AF-A0A1F9BUF8-F1
#
_entry.id   AF-A0A1F9BUF8-F1
#
_cell.length_a   1.000
_cell.length_b   1.000
_cell.length_c   1.000
_cell.angle_alpha   90.00
_cell.angle_beta   90.00
_cell.angle_gamma   90.00
#
_symmetry.space_group_name_H-M   'P 1'
#
loop_
_entity.id
_entity.type
_entity.pdbx_description
1 polymer ?
#
loop_
_entity_poly.entity_id
_entity_poly.type
_entity_poly.pdbx_seq_one_letter_code
_entity_poly.pdbx_strand_id
1 'polypeptide(L)' 'MSHVGSRKEIEITKDLTIPKLFMQAAKKYWDKKIAMREKEFGIWVPITWKQYYENVKRIALGMVSLGLQREDKVAMD' A
#
# COMPACT_ATOMS: atom_id res chain seq x y z
N MET A 1 -9.85 8.19 -30.20
CA MET A 1 -8.56 7.49 -30.33
C MET A 1 -8.25 6.79 -29.01
N SER A 2 -8.51 5.48 -28.98
CA SER A 2 -8.61 4.65 -27.79
C SER A 2 -7.25 4.25 -27.24
N HIS A 3 -6.86 4.79 -26.08
CA HIS A 3 -5.80 4.19 -25.26
C HIS A 3 -6.40 3.04 -24.46
N VAL A 4 -6.59 1.89 -25.09
CA VAL A 4 -6.76 0.62 -24.37
C VAL A 4 -5.39 0.27 -23.79
N GLY A 5 -5.09 0.82 -22.62
CA GLY A 5 -3.93 0.40 -21.85
C GLY A 5 -4.07 -1.11 -21.59
N SER A 6 -3.12 -1.90 -22.09
CA SER A 6 -3.02 -3.33 -21.86
C SER A 6 -3.16 -3.61 -20.35
N ARG A 7 -4.33 -4.11 -19.94
CA ARG A 7 -4.55 -4.59 -18.58
C ARG A 7 -3.80 -5.92 -18.49
N LYS A 8 -2.56 -5.87 -17.98
CA LYS A 8 -1.86 -7.11 -17.61
C LYS A 8 -2.73 -7.83 -16.59
N GLU A 9 -3.19 -9.02 -16.95
CA GLU A 9 -3.88 -9.93 -16.05
C GLU A 9 -2.90 -10.35 -14.95
N ILE A 10 -3.35 -10.30 -13.69
CA ILE A 10 -2.54 -10.75 -12.55
C ILE A 10 -2.89 -12.22 -12.33
N GLU A 11 -1.92 -13.10 -12.57
CA GLU A 11 -2.05 -14.51 -12.23
C GLU A 11 -2.08 -14.68 -10.70
N ILE A 12 -3.12 -15.33 -10.19
CA ILE A 12 -3.27 -15.58 -8.76
C ILE A 12 -2.52 -16.86 -8.39
N THR A 13 -1.33 -16.71 -7.84
CA THR A 13 -0.49 -17.82 -7.36
C THR A 13 -0.61 -18.01 -5.85
N LYS A 14 -0.22 -19.20 -5.35
CA LYS A 14 -0.23 -19.52 -3.91
C LYS A 14 0.64 -18.57 -3.09
N ASP A 15 1.70 -18.03 -3.67
CA ASP A 15 2.62 -17.11 -3.01
C ASP A 15 2.27 -15.64 -3.23
N LEU A 16 1.25 -15.32 -4.06
CA LEU A 16 0.81 -13.95 -4.28
C LEU A 16 0.07 -13.43 -3.04
N THR A 17 0.61 -12.38 -2.44
CA THR A 17 0.01 -11.74 -1.26
C THR A 17 -0.33 -10.28 -1.55
N ILE A 18 -1.33 -9.75 -0.84
CA ILE A 18 -1.68 -8.32 -0.93
C ILE A 18 -0.46 -7.42 -0.64
N PRO A 19 0.38 -7.68 0.39
CA PRO A 19 1.63 -6.92 0.59
C PRO A 19 2.60 -6.96 -0.60
N LYS A 20 2.72 -8.09 -1.32
CA LYS A 20 3.54 -8.17 -2.54
C LYS A 20 3.00 -7.24 -3.63
N LEU A 21 1.69 -7.25 -3.87
CA LEU A 21 1.04 -6.36 -4.83
C LEU A 21 1.21 -4.89 -4.45
N PHE A 22 1.01 -4.55 -3.18
CA PHE A 22 1.26 -3.22 -2.65
C PHE A 22 2.70 -2.75 -2.90
N MET A 23 3.69 -3.61 -2.59
CA MET A 23 5.10 -3.30 -2.79
C MET A 23 5.44 -3.06 -4.27
N GLN A 24 4.84 -3.82 -5.19
CA GLN A 24 5.03 -3.61 -6.63
C GLN A 24 4.49 -2.24 -7.07
N ALA A 25 3.30 -1.86 -6.61
CA ALA A 25 2.72 -0.55 -6.90
C ALA A 25 3.54 0.59 -6.29
N ALA A 26 3.95 0.46 -5.03
CA ALA A 26 4.78 1.44 -4.33
C ALA A 26 6.12 1.67 -5.04
N LYS A 27 6.82 0.61 -5.46
CA LYS A 27 8.07 0.72 -6.24
C LYS A 27 7.87 1.34 -7.61
N LYS A 28 6.77 1.00 -8.29
CA LYS A 28 6.46 1.51 -9.63
C LYS A 28 6.17 3.01 -9.64
N TYR A 29 5.42 3.49 -8.64
CA TYR A 29 4.89 4.85 -8.65
C TYR A 29 5.66 5.80 -7.73
N TRP A 30 6.12 5.32 -6.57
CA TRP A 30 6.95 6.05 -5.62
C TRP A 30 6.49 7.52 -5.41
N ASP A 31 7.37 8.48 -5.61
CA ASP A 31 7.05 9.91 -5.46
C ASP A 31 6.43 10.54 -6.72
N LYS A 32 6.27 9.75 -7.80
CA LYS A 32 5.79 10.24 -9.10
C LYS A 32 4.26 10.26 -9.19
N LYS A 33 3.55 9.59 -8.27
CA LYS A 33 2.08 9.58 -8.26
C LYS A 33 1.50 9.61 -6.85
N ILE A 34 0.29 10.16 -6.77
CA ILE A 34 -0.58 10.10 -5.60
C ILE A 34 -1.17 8.69 -5.49
N ALA A 35 -1.06 8.09 -4.30
CA ALA A 35 -1.65 6.80 -3.96
C ALA A 35 -3.09 6.96 -3.51
N MET A 36 -3.33 7.93 -2.63
CA MET A 36 -4.64 8.20 -2.06
C MET A 36 -4.75 9.67 -1.65
N ARG A 37 -5.96 10.10 -1.31
CA ARG A 37 -6.22 11.40 -0.69
C ARG A 37 -6.97 11.18 0.61
N GLU A 38 -6.51 11.83 1.66
CA GLU A 38 -7.16 11.84 2.97
C GLU A 38 -7.88 13.16 3.15
N LYS A 39 -8.99 13.16 3.90
CA LYS A 39 -9.75 14.38 4.18
C LYS A 39 -9.38 14.89 5.56
N GLU A 40 -8.68 16.02 5.62
CA GLU A 40 -8.27 16.67 6.85
C GLU A 40 -8.93 18.06 6.92
N PHE A 41 -9.70 18.32 7.99
CA PHE A 41 -10.38 19.61 8.20
C PHE A 41 -11.20 20.11 7.01
N GLY A 42 -11.78 19.20 6.23
CA GLY A 42 -12.57 19.53 5.03
C GLY A 42 -11.76 19.60 3.73
N ILE A 43 -10.43 19.52 3.79
CA ILE A 43 -9.51 19.63 2.64
C ILE A 43 -9.01 18.23 2.24
N TRP A 44 -8.94 17.95 0.94
CA TRP A 44 -8.38 16.70 0.42
C TRP A 44 -6.85 16.79 0.29
N VAL A 45 -6.14 16.18 1.22
CA VAL A 45 -4.68 16.15 1.28
C VAL A 45 -4.16 14.96 0.48
N PRO A 46 -3.24 15.15 -0.50
CA PRO A 46 -2.68 14.06 -1.28
C PRO A 46 -1.58 13.32 -0.52
N ILE A 47 -1.58 11.99 -0.64
CA ILE A 47 -0.54 11.10 -0.11
C ILE A 47 0.16 10.41 -1.29
N THR A 48 1.47 10.59 -1.43
CA THR A 48 2.26 9.91 -2.48
C THR A 48 2.46 8.43 -2.15
N TRP A 49 2.77 7.61 -3.16
CA TRP A 49 3.09 6.19 -2.92
C TRP A 49 4.32 6.01 -2.02
N LYS A 50 5.27 6.94 -2.06
CA LYS A 50 6.42 6.97 -1.15
C LYS A 50 5.97 7.15 0.30
N GLN A 51 5.16 8.17 0.58
CA GLN A 51 4.64 8.45 1.92
C GLN A 51 3.82 7.27 2.44
N TYR A 52 2.95 6.71 1.60
CA TYR A 52 2.13 5.56 1.99
C TYR A 52 2.99 4.34 2.35
N TYR A 53 4.01 4.04 1.53
CA TYR A 53 4.97 2.97 1.83
C TYR A 53 5.72 3.20 3.14
N GLU A 54 6.22 4.41 3.38
CA GLU A 54 6.93 4.74 4.61
C GLU A 54 6.04 4.57 5.85
N ASN A 55 4.78 4.99 5.78
CA ASN A 55 3.80 4.82 6.86
C ASN A 55 3.51 3.35 7.16
N VAL A 56 3.19 2.55 6.13
CA VAL A 56 2.95 1.10 6.28
C VAL A 56 4.17 0.39 6.86
N LYS A 57 5.38 0.74 6.38
CA LYS A 57 6.64 0.18 6.89
C LYS A 57 6.82 0.50 8.39
N ARG A 58 6.59 1.75 8.80
CA ARG A 58 6.72 2.16 10.20
C ARG A 58 5.74 1.43 11.10
N ILE A 59 4.48 1.31 10.69
CA ILE A 59 3.45 0.57 11.44
C ILE A 59 3.84 -0.91 11.57
N ALA A 60 4.21 -1.57 10.47
CA ALA A 60 4.58 -2.97 10.47
C ALA A 60 5.81 -3.25 11.36
N LEU A 61 6.85 -2.41 11.27
CA LEU A 61 8.03 -2.54 12.14
C LEU A 61 7.71 -2.24 13.61
N GLY A 62 6.82 -1.26 13.86
CA GLY A 62 6.30 -0.98 15.19
C GLY A 62 5.60 -2.20 15.79
N MET A 63 4.70 -2.84 15.05
CA MET A 63 4.02 -4.06 15.47
C MET A 63 4.99 -5.21 15.77
N VAL A 64 5.99 -5.43 14.92
CA VAL A 64 7.05 -6.42 15.19
C VAL A 64 7.81 -6.08 16.46
N SER A 65 8.13 -4.81 16.69
CA SER A 65 8.83 -4.37 17.91
C SER A 65 8.00 -4.52 19.19
N LEU A 66 6.67 -4.48 19.08
CA LEU A 66 5.73 -4.76 20.18
C LEU A 66 5.50 -6.26 20.41
N GLY A 67 6.12 -7.13 19.61
CA GLY A 67 6.07 -8.57 19.78
C GLY A 67 5.01 -9.27 18.92
N LEU A 68 4.44 -8.63 17.90
CA LEU A 68 3.49 -9.27 16.99
C LEU A 68 4.16 -10.45 16.26
N GLN A 69 3.51 -11.62 16.32
CA GLN A 69 3.98 -12.87 15.73
C GLN A 69 3.08 -13.35 14.60
N ARG A 70 3.55 -14.40 13.91
CA ARG A 70 2.76 -15.09 12.88
C ARG A 70 1.51 -15.70 13.54
N GLU A 71 0.37 -15.58 12.86
CA GLU A 71 -0.98 -16.01 13.34
C GLU A 71 -1.63 -15.10 14.40
N ASP A 72 -0.94 -14.05 14.87
CA ASP A 72 -1.57 -13.03 15.70
C ASP A 72 -2.59 -12.21 14.91
N LYS A 73 -3.60 -11.69 15.62
CA LYS A 73 -4.70 -10.90 15.05
C LYS A 73 -4.58 -9.47 15.54
N VAL A 74 -4.69 -8.53 14.60
CA VAL A 74 -4.75 -7.09 14.88
C VAL A 74 -6.16 -6.60 14.58
N ALA A 75 -6.73 -5.82 15.50
CA ALA A 75 -8.00 -5.13 15.32
C ALA A 75 -7.78 -3.62 15.42
N MET A 76 -8.66 -2.85 14.77
CA MET A 76 -8.75 -1.40 14.88
C MET A 76 -10.20 -1.08 15.25
N ASP A 77 -10.39 -0.14 16.17
CA ASP A 77 -11.70 0.42 16.56
C ASP A 77 -12.06 1.61 15.67
#